data_AF-A0A5N1J2I6-F1
#
_entry.id   AF-A0A5N1J2I6-F1
#
_cell.length_a   1.000
_cell.length_b   1.000
_cell.length_c   1.000
_cell.angle_alpha   90.00
_cell.angle_beta   90.00
_cell.angle_gamma   90.00
#
_symmetry.space_group_name_H-M   'P 1'
#
loop_
_entity.id
_entity.type
_entity.pdbx_description
1 polymer ?
#
loop_
_entity_poly.entity_id
_entity_poly.type
_entity_poly.pdbx_seq_one_letter_code
_entity_poly.pdbx_strand_id
1 'polypeptide(L)'
;MDLNQEEKKKFQDEEYENYRMFYLLQFDRIDKLETKRENFCNYVLTISSAIYVAGFAFLEKLDFENLYILACFVILINFASILFVWKTRPWVKLHQERAKLASEKYSKKLLKIEGKAEKLVKDRYIGKNFLTKYYYKKTYSFNSDQDWFRRSLIYVYLHFLIIVLSFISIPYSNQIEKEKDNNSAEIKCCRAE
;
A
#
# COMPACT_ATOMS: atom_id res chain seq x y z
N MET A 1 -36.19 -29.11 25.19
CA MET A 1 -36.66 -29.37 23.81
C MET A 1 -35.43 -29.60 22.96
N ASP A 2 -35.19 -30.84 22.55
CA ASP A 2 -34.13 -31.12 21.58
C ASP A 2 -34.61 -30.69 20.19
N LEU A 3 -33.83 -29.83 19.54
CA LEU A 3 -34.07 -29.45 18.14
C LEU A 3 -34.09 -30.70 17.26
N ASN A 4 -35.05 -30.76 16.33
CA ASN A 4 -35.09 -31.75 15.26
C ASN A 4 -33.76 -31.70 14.46
N GLN A 5 -33.31 -32.84 13.94
CA GLN A 5 -32.14 -32.93 13.06
C GLN A 5 -32.18 -31.93 11.89
N GLU A 6 -33.35 -31.62 11.33
CA GLU A 6 -33.51 -30.61 10.28
C GLU A 6 -33.22 -29.19 10.77
N GLU A 7 -33.71 -28.83 11.97
CA GLU A 7 -33.46 -27.52 12.58
C GLU A 7 -31.98 -27.34 12.95
N LYS A 8 -31.34 -28.41 13.45
CA LYS A 8 -29.88 -28.42 13.72
C LYS A 8 -29.07 -28.20 12.45
N LYS A 9 -29.50 -28.79 11.32
CA LYS A 9 -28.84 -28.62 10.03
C LYS A 9 -29.03 -27.19 9.48
N LYS A 10 -30.26 -26.67 9.51
CA LYS A 10 -30.55 -25.29 9.07
C LYS A 10 -29.77 -24.25 9.88
N PHE A 11 -29.70 -24.43 11.20
CA PHE A 11 -28.90 -23.55 12.07
C PHE A 11 -27.41 -23.61 11.74
N GLN A 12 -26.87 -24.80 11.42
CA GLN A 12 -25.47 -24.96 11.01
C GLN A 12 -25.18 -24.29 9.66
N ASP A 13 -26.10 -24.40 8.70
CA ASP A 13 -25.97 -23.77 7.38
C ASP A 13 -26.02 -22.23 7.49
N GLU A 14 -26.88 -21.69 8.35
CA GLU A 14 -26.97 -20.25 8.63
C GLU A 14 -25.72 -19.71 9.36
N GLU A 15 -25.24 -20.42 10.39
CA GLU A 15 -23.99 -20.09 11.08
C GLU A 15 -22.80 -20.09 10.11
N TYR A 16 -22.79 -21.03 9.16
CA TYR A 16 -21.78 -21.12 8.12
C TYR A 16 -21.80 -19.92 7.16
N GLU A 17 -22.97 -19.55 6.62
CA GLU A 17 -23.06 -18.40 5.70
C GLU A 17 -22.71 -17.09 6.42
N ASN A 18 -23.19 -16.90 7.65
CA ASN A 18 -22.82 -15.73 8.46
C ASN A 18 -21.31 -15.64 8.69
N TYR A 19 -20.67 -16.79 8.96
CA TYR A 19 -19.22 -16.86 9.13
C TYR A 19 -18.47 -16.53 7.83
N ARG A 20 -18.88 -17.14 6.72
CA ARG A 20 -18.31 -16.89 5.39
C ARG A 20 -18.42 -15.41 5.02
N MET A 21 -19.58 -14.81 5.26
CA MET A 21 -19.82 -13.38 5.02
C MET A 21 -18.94 -12.50 5.91
N PHE A 22 -18.82 -12.81 7.21
CA PHE A 22 -17.92 -12.09 8.11
C PHE A 22 -16.48 -12.13 7.61
N TYR A 23 -16.00 -13.31 7.20
CA TYR A 23 -14.65 -13.49 6.69
C TYR A 23 -14.40 -12.69 5.41
N LEU A 24 -15.28 -12.81 4.42
CA LEU A 24 -15.20 -12.04 3.17
C LEU A 24 -15.18 -10.54 3.44
N LEU A 25 -15.98 -10.06 4.40
CA LEU A 25 -16.00 -8.66 4.80
C LEU A 25 -14.66 -8.19 5.39
N GLN A 26 -13.93 -9.02 6.13
CA GLN A 26 -12.60 -8.65 6.63
C GLN A 26 -11.59 -8.50 5.49
N PHE A 27 -11.61 -9.41 4.52
CA PHE A 27 -10.73 -9.32 3.34
C PHE A 27 -11.04 -8.10 2.48
N ASP A 28 -12.32 -7.84 2.24
CA ASP A 28 -12.75 -6.64 1.51
C ASP A 28 -12.29 -5.36 2.21
N ARG A 29 -12.37 -5.30 3.55
CA ARG A 29 -11.85 -4.16 4.33
C ARG A 29 -10.34 -4.01 4.21
N ILE A 30 -9.58 -5.12 4.29
CA ILE A 30 -8.13 -5.11 4.12
C ILE A 30 -7.77 -4.63 2.72
N ASP A 31 -8.38 -5.20 1.68
CA ASP A 31 -8.05 -4.87 0.28
C ASP A 31 -8.41 -3.42 -0.05
N LYS A 32 -9.55 -2.91 0.43
CA LYS A 32 -9.92 -1.49 0.30
C LYS A 32 -8.93 -0.56 1.00
N LEU A 33 -8.44 -0.94 2.18
CA LEU A 33 -7.46 -0.13 2.91
C LEU A 33 -6.08 -0.16 2.26
N GLU A 34 -5.62 -1.33 1.81
CA GLU A 34 -4.36 -1.47 1.08
C GLU A 34 -4.39 -0.70 -0.23
N THR A 35 -5.48 -0.82 -1.00
CA THR A 35 -5.67 -0.07 -2.26
C THR A 35 -5.70 1.44 -2.03
N LYS A 36 -6.43 1.92 -1.01
CA LYS A 36 -6.42 3.35 -0.65
C LYS A 36 -5.01 3.83 -0.28
N ARG A 37 -4.26 3.01 0.47
CA ARG A 37 -2.90 3.34 0.87
C ARG A 37 -1.96 3.41 -0.32
N GLU A 38 -2.02 2.39 -1.17
CA GLU A 38 -1.25 2.30 -2.42
C GLU A 38 -1.52 3.50 -3.33
N ASN A 39 -2.79 3.81 -3.58
CA ASN A 39 -3.18 4.97 -4.39
C ASN A 39 -2.65 6.28 -3.79
N PHE A 40 -2.80 6.49 -2.48
CA PHE A 40 -2.30 7.70 -1.82
C PHE A 40 -0.77 7.83 -1.97
N CYS A 41 -0.01 6.77 -1.70
CA CYS A 41 1.44 6.78 -1.87
C CYS A 41 1.85 7.03 -3.33
N ASN A 42 1.20 6.36 -4.29
CA ASN A 42 1.46 6.54 -5.72
C ASN A 42 1.19 8.00 -6.15
N TYR A 43 0.10 8.62 -5.68
CA TYR A 43 -0.19 10.02 -5.96
C TYR A 43 0.89 10.95 -5.41
N VAL A 44 1.29 10.76 -4.15
CA VAL A 44 2.33 11.59 -3.54
C VAL A 44 3.67 11.41 -4.26
N LEU A 45 4.06 10.17 -4.59
CA LEU A 45 5.28 9.90 -5.35
C LEU A 45 5.23 10.59 -6.72
N THR A 46 4.13 10.43 -7.46
CA THR A 46 3.97 11.01 -8.80
C THR A 46 4.08 12.53 -8.76
N ILE A 47 3.36 13.18 -7.83
CA ILE A 47 3.39 14.65 -7.68
C ILE A 47 4.79 15.10 -7.24
N SER A 48 5.41 14.41 -6.28
CA SER A 48 6.76 14.77 -5.80
C SER A 48 7.80 14.63 -6.90
N SER A 49 7.75 13.55 -7.68
CA SER A 49 8.63 13.33 -8.83
C SER A 49 8.41 14.38 -9.92
N ALA A 50 7.16 14.74 -10.22
CA ALA A 50 6.85 15.78 -11.19
C ALA A 50 7.36 17.15 -10.74
N ILE A 51 7.18 17.51 -9.46
CA ILE A 51 7.74 18.72 -8.86
C ILE A 51 9.27 18.71 -8.97
N TYR A 52 9.90 17.57 -8.70
CA TYR A 52 11.35 17.45 -8.76
C TYR A 52 11.86 17.67 -10.20
N VAL A 53 11.26 17.00 -11.19
CA VAL A 53 11.62 17.16 -12.61
C VAL A 53 11.40 18.59 -13.09
N ALA A 54 10.25 19.19 -12.75
CA ALA A 54 9.96 20.57 -13.10
C ALA A 54 10.93 21.55 -12.43
N GLY A 55 11.19 21.37 -11.13
CA GLY A 55 12.14 22.17 -10.37
C GLY A 55 13.54 22.15 -11.00
N PHE A 56 14.02 20.96 -11.40
CA PHE A 56 15.28 20.82 -12.13
C PHE A 56 15.29 21.53 -13.48
N ALA A 57 14.21 21.44 -14.25
CA ALA A 57 14.11 22.11 -15.55
C ALA A 57 14.08 23.65 -15.44
N PHE A 58 13.65 24.19 -14.30
CA PHE A 58 13.56 25.62 -14.05
C PHE A 58 14.59 26.14 -13.04
N LEU A 59 15.64 25.36 -12.72
CA LEU A 59 16.67 25.72 -11.74
C LEU A 59 17.29 27.09 -12.01
N GLU A 60 17.51 27.46 -13.26
CA GLU A 60 18.12 28.75 -13.63
C GLU A 60 17.21 29.95 -13.37
N LYS A 61 15.90 29.74 -13.24
CA LYS A 61 14.88 30.78 -13.10
C LYS A 61 14.32 30.89 -11.68
N LEU A 62 14.69 29.96 -10.80
CA LEU A 62 14.19 29.91 -9.43
C LEU A 62 15.20 30.55 -8.48
N ASP A 63 14.75 31.54 -7.72
CA ASP A 63 15.53 32.08 -6.62
C ASP A 63 15.80 31.00 -5.56
N PHE A 64 16.93 31.11 -4.86
CA PHE A 64 17.34 30.15 -3.85
C PHE A 64 16.28 29.96 -2.75
N GLU A 65 15.62 31.05 -2.32
CA GLU A 65 14.53 31.01 -1.33
C GLU A 65 13.36 30.15 -1.81
N ASN A 66 12.95 30.30 -3.07
CA ASN A 66 11.85 29.55 -3.66
C ASN A 66 12.19 28.05 -3.77
N LEU A 67 13.44 27.74 -4.14
CA LEU A 67 13.92 26.35 -4.19
C LEU A 67 13.93 25.71 -2.80
N TYR A 68 14.36 26.44 -1.76
CA TYR A 68 14.37 25.96 -0.39
C TYR A 68 12.94 25.68 0.11
N ILE A 69 12.01 26.61 -0.11
CA ILE A 69 10.59 26.43 0.24
C ILE A 69 10.01 25.20 -0.45
N LEU A 70 10.31 25.02 -1.75
CA LEU A 70 9.88 23.85 -2.52
C LEU A 70 10.43 22.54 -1.95
N ALA A 71 11.72 22.51 -1.62
CA ALA A 71 12.36 21.34 -1.02
C ALA A 71 11.73 20.98 0.35
N CYS A 72 11.51 21.97 1.22
CA CYS A 72 10.83 21.77 2.50
C CYS A 72 9.41 21.21 2.33
N PHE A 73 8.66 21.73 1.37
CA PHE A 73 7.31 21.25 1.06
C PHE A 73 7.30 19.79 0.59
N VAL A 74 8.21 19.43 -0.33
CA VAL A 74 8.37 18.04 -0.80
C VAL A 74 8.74 17.11 0.35
N ILE A 75 9.67 17.51 1.22
CA ILE A 75 10.07 16.73 2.39
C ILE A 75 8.87 16.51 3.33
N LEU A 76 8.10 17.55 3.62
CA LEU A 76 6.95 17.48 4.52
C LEU A 76 5.88 16.50 4.02
N ILE A 77 5.52 16.58 2.74
CA ILE A 77 4.49 15.70 2.15
C ILE A 77 4.95 14.23 2.11
N ASN A 78 6.21 13.99 1.74
CA ASN A 78 6.75 12.63 1.72
C ASN A 78 6.88 12.05 3.14
N PHE A 79 7.25 12.87 4.12
CA PHE A 79 7.28 12.48 5.52
C PHE A 79 5.88 12.13 6.05
N ALA A 80 4.86 12.95 5.75
CA ALA A 80 3.47 12.65 6.08
C ALA A 80 3.01 11.31 5.47
N SER A 81 3.48 10.98 4.27
CA SER A 81 3.17 9.71 3.61
C SER A 81 3.80 8.51 4.31
N ILE A 82 5.04 8.65 4.78
CA ILE A 82 5.69 7.63 5.62
C ILE A 82 4.89 7.40 6.91
N LEU A 83 4.50 8.47 7.61
CA LEU A 83 3.69 8.38 8.82
C LEU A 83 2.34 7.71 8.57
N PHE A 84 1.70 8.03 7.45
CA PHE A 84 0.44 7.40 7.04
C PHE A 84 0.60 5.89 6.82
N VAL A 85 1.68 5.46 6.15
CA VAL A 85 1.99 4.04 5.99
C VAL A 85 2.25 3.36 7.33
N TRP A 86 3.02 3.99 8.22
CA TRP A 86 3.30 3.46 9.55
C TRP A 86 2.04 3.33 10.42
N LYS A 87 1.13 4.30 10.36
CA LYS A 87 -0.12 4.28 11.13
C LYS A 87 -1.12 3.23 10.62
N THR A 88 -1.19 3.02 9.31
CA THR A 88 -2.15 2.08 8.71
C THR A 88 -1.73 0.62 8.84
N ARG A 89 -0.43 0.33 8.93
CA ARG A 89 0.07 -1.06 8.95
C ARG A 89 -0.38 -1.89 10.16
N PRO A 90 -0.34 -1.40 11.41
CA PRO A 90 -0.88 -2.14 12.55
C PRO A 90 -2.37 -2.49 12.38
N TRP A 91 -3.13 -1.61 11.74
CA TRP A 91 -4.55 -1.83 11.49
C TRP A 91 -4.78 -2.99 10.50
N VAL A 92 -4.00 -3.04 9.42
CA VAL A 92 -4.02 -4.17 8.48
C VAL A 92 -3.65 -5.47 9.19
N LYS A 93 -2.59 -5.47 10.01
CA LYS A 93 -2.17 -6.64 10.79
C LYS A 93 -3.25 -7.14 11.74
N LEU A 94 -3.91 -6.23 12.46
CA LEU A 94 -5.02 -6.57 13.35
C LEU A 94 -6.16 -7.27 12.60
N HIS A 95 -6.51 -6.80 11.40
CA HIS A 95 -7.56 -7.44 10.59
C HIS A 95 -7.11 -8.78 9.99
N GLN A 96 -5.84 -8.91 9.61
CA GLN A 96 -5.25 -10.17 9.17
C GLN A 96 -5.24 -11.21 10.31
N GLU A 97 -4.87 -10.80 11.52
CA GLU A 97 -4.91 -11.67 12.71
C GLU A 97 -6.34 -12.10 13.05
N ARG A 98 -7.31 -11.17 12.99
CA ARG A 98 -8.73 -11.51 13.18
C ARG A 98 -9.23 -12.49 12.12
N ALA A 99 -8.87 -12.29 10.87
CA ALA A 99 -9.20 -13.21 9.79
C ALA A 99 -8.54 -14.58 9.98
N LYS A 100 -7.30 -14.61 10.45
CA LYS A 100 -6.57 -15.84 10.79
C LYS A 100 -7.21 -16.59 11.95
N LEU A 101 -7.47 -15.93 13.08
CA LEU A 101 -8.13 -16.52 14.25
C LEU A 101 -9.53 -17.05 13.91
N ALA A 102 -10.28 -16.28 13.11
CA ALA A 102 -11.55 -16.74 12.56
C ALA A 102 -11.32 -18.02 11.74
N SER A 103 -10.40 -18.01 10.76
CA SER A 103 -10.12 -19.17 9.92
C SER A 103 -9.73 -20.40 10.73
N GLU A 104 -8.89 -20.25 11.76
CA GLU A 104 -8.44 -21.36 12.60
C GLU A 104 -9.60 -21.95 13.41
N LYS A 105 -10.43 -21.09 14.03
CA LYS A 105 -11.58 -21.51 14.85
C LYS A 105 -12.56 -22.37 14.06
N TYR A 106 -12.80 -22.02 12.80
CA TYR A 106 -13.79 -22.71 11.96
C TYR A 106 -13.17 -23.67 10.95
N SER A 107 -11.85 -23.70 10.76
CA SER A 107 -11.13 -24.53 9.77
C SER A 107 -11.47 -26.02 9.87
N LYS A 108 -11.55 -26.57 11.08
CA LYS A 108 -11.92 -27.99 11.30
C LYS A 108 -13.37 -28.28 10.93
N LYS A 109 -14.28 -27.32 11.09
CA LYS A 109 -15.70 -27.43 10.74
C LYS A 109 -15.88 -27.23 9.22
N LEU A 110 -15.14 -26.26 8.66
CA LEU A 110 -15.06 -25.96 7.23
C LEU A 110 -14.52 -27.14 6.43
N LEU A 111 -13.33 -27.66 6.75
CA LEU A 111 -12.74 -28.82 6.06
C LEU A 111 -13.66 -30.04 6.06
N LYS A 112 -14.45 -30.24 7.12
CA LYS A 112 -15.44 -31.33 7.18
C LYS A 112 -16.66 -31.08 6.30
N ILE A 113 -17.16 -29.84 6.24
CA ILE A 113 -18.28 -29.47 5.37
C ILE A 113 -17.83 -29.49 3.91
N GLU A 114 -16.63 -29.00 3.62
CA GLU A 114 -16.04 -28.95 2.30
C GLU A 114 -15.67 -30.31 1.75
N GLY A 115 -15.04 -31.20 2.54
CA GLY A 115 -14.79 -32.58 2.10
C GLY A 115 -16.09 -33.32 1.76
N LYS A 116 -17.21 -32.99 2.44
CA LYS A 116 -18.53 -33.51 2.10
C LYS A 116 -19.12 -32.82 0.86
N ALA A 117 -19.03 -31.51 0.76
CA ALA A 117 -19.55 -30.74 -0.37
C ALA A 117 -18.80 -31.04 -1.67
N GLU A 118 -17.46 -31.12 -1.64
CA GLU A 118 -16.62 -31.48 -2.76
C GLU A 118 -16.93 -32.90 -3.24
N LYS A 119 -17.13 -33.86 -2.33
CA LYS A 119 -17.56 -35.22 -2.69
C LYS A 119 -18.95 -35.20 -3.35
N LEU A 120 -19.92 -34.49 -2.76
CA LEU A 120 -21.27 -34.33 -3.31
C LEU A 120 -21.30 -33.61 -4.66
N VAL A 121 -20.41 -32.65 -4.90
CA VAL A 121 -20.31 -31.90 -6.16
C VAL A 121 -19.57 -32.72 -7.21
N LYS A 122 -18.52 -33.47 -6.83
CA LYS A 122 -17.80 -34.38 -7.72
C LYS A 122 -18.69 -35.53 -8.20
N ASP A 123 -19.60 -35.99 -7.34
CA ASP A 123 -20.60 -37.01 -7.66
C ASP A 123 -21.76 -36.46 -8.54
N ARG A 124 -22.01 -35.13 -8.52
CA ARG A 124 -23.13 -34.51 -9.28
C ARG A 124 -22.72 -33.73 -10.54
N TYR A 125 -21.49 -33.21 -10.61
CA TYR A 125 -21.05 -32.32 -11.69
C TYR A 125 -19.61 -32.62 -12.10
N ILE A 126 -19.47 -33.50 -13.08
CA ILE A 126 -18.28 -33.62 -13.91
C ILE A 126 -18.29 -32.43 -14.89
N GLY A 127 -17.81 -31.23 -14.49
CA GLY A 127 -17.59 -30.18 -15.51
C GLY A 127 -17.43 -28.71 -15.13
N LYS A 128 -17.66 -28.26 -13.90
CA LYS A 128 -17.53 -26.82 -13.57
C LYS A 128 -16.77 -26.57 -12.27
N ASN A 129 -15.45 -26.80 -12.29
CA ASN A 129 -14.56 -26.74 -11.13
C ASN A 129 -13.58 -25.55 -11.11
N PHE A 130 -13.91 -24.43 -11.77
CA PHE A 130 -12.95 -23.32 -11.91
C PHE A 130 -13.13 -22.19 -10.88
N LEU A 131 -14.37 -21.77 -10.59
CA LEU A 131 -14.65 -20.58 -9.77
C LEU A 131 -14.40 -20.79 -8.27
N THR A 132 -14.80 -21.92 -7.71
CA THR A 132 -14.60 -22.24 -6.28
C THR A 132 -13.13 -22.38 -5.91
N LYS A 133 -12.31 -22.94 -6.81
CA LYS A 133 -10.86 -23.12 -6.59
C LYS A 133 -10.09 -21.80 -6.53
N TYR A 134 -10.52 -20.78 -7.28
CA TYR A 134 -9.88 -19.47 -7.33
C TYR A 134 -10.12 -18.63 -6.06
N TYR A 135 -11.36 -18.63 -5.55
CA TYR A 135 -11.70 -17.91 -4.33
C TYR A 135 -11.05 -18.53 -3.09
N TYR A 136 -10.92 -19.86 -3.04
CA TYR A 136 -10.34 -20.55 -1.87
C TYR A 136 -8.82 -20.52 -1.80
N LYS A 137 -8.13 -20.60 -2.94
CA LYS A 137 -6.66 -20.52 -2.96
C LYS A 137 -6.16 -19.12 -2.56
N LYS A 138 -6.96 -18.08 -2.81
CA LYS A 138 -6.61 -16.69 -2.48
C LYS A 138 -6.80 -16.37 -0.99
N THR A 139 -7.72 -17.03 -0.29
CA THR A 139 -8.07 -16.70 1.10
C THR A 139 -7.16 -17.35 2.13
N TYR A 140 -6.66 -18.56 1.88
CA TYR A 140 -5.88 -19.31 2.88
C TYR A 140 -4.41 -18.90 3.04
N SER A 141 -3.86 -18.08 2.13
CA SER A 141 -2.45 -17.72 2.18
C SER A 141 -2.15 -16.26 1.84
N PHE A 142 -3.14 -15.35 1.83
CA PHE A 142 -2.87 -13.94 1.58
C PHE A 142 -2.19 -13.30 2.80
N ASN A 143 -0.89 -13.56 2.92
CA ASN A 143 -0.01 -12.80 3.75
C ASN A 143 0.49 -11.63 2.90
N SER A 144 -0.09 -10.43 3.06
CA SER A 144 0.35 -9.27 2.28
C SER A 144 1.80 -8.88 2.55
N ASP A 145 2.41 -9.36 3.66
CA ASP A 145 3.84 -9.18 3.91
C ASP A 145 4.72 -10.03 2.95
N GLN A 146 4.17 -11.10 2.34
CA GLN A 146 4.88 -11.92 1.37
C GLN A 146 4.88 -11.33 -0.04
N ASP A 147 3.89 -10.52 -0.39
CA ASP A 147 3.81 -9.87 -1.70
C ASP A 147 4.82 -8.72 -1.77
N TRP A 148 5.93 -8.93 -2.49
CA TRP A 148 7.02 -7.96 -2.60
C TRP A 148 6.56 -6.62 -3.16
N PHE A 149 5.65 -6.61 -4.13
CA PHE A 149 5.18 -5.38 -4.79
C PHE A 149 4.19 -4.60 -3.94
N ARG A 150 3.37 -5.28 -3.12
CA ARG A 150 2.46 -4.63 -2.17
C ARG A 150 3.13 -4.28 -0.83
N ARG A 151 4.45 -4.46 -0.69
CA ARG A 151 5.15 -4.13 0.56
C ARG A 151 5.08 -2.64 0.82
N SER A 152 4.38 -2.29 1.89
CA SER A 152 4.37 -0.95 2.48
C SER A 152 5.79 -0.40 2.73
N LEU A 153 6.78 -1.26 2.92
CA LEU A 153 8.18 -0.86 3.10
C LEU A 153 8.78 -0.25 1.83
N ILE A 154 8.44 -0.75 0.64
CA ILE A 154 8.95 -0.18 -0.62
C ILE A 154 8.51 1.27 -0.74
N TYR A 155 7.23 1.55 -0.46
CA TYR A 155 6.72 2.92 -0.43
C TYR A 155 7.48 3.81 0.57
N VAL A 156 7.73 3.30 1.78
CA VAL A 156 8.52 4.04 2.78
C VAL A 156 9.93 4.35 2.25
N TYR A 157 10.59 3.39 1.60
CA TYR A 157 11.92 3.62 1.03
C TYR A 157 11.91 4.60 -0.15
N LEU A 158 10.90 4.54 -1.02
CA LEU A 158 10.76 5.48 -2.14
C LEU A 158 10.52 6.92 -1.65
N HIS A 159 9.61 7.11 -0.68
CA HIS A 159 9.40 8.43 -0.07
C HIS A 159 10.66 8.92 0.66
N PHE A 160 11.34 8.03 1.37
CA PHE A 160 12.60 8.37 2.05
C PHE A 160 13.70 8.75 1.06
N LEU A 161 13.81 8.06 -0.08
CA LEU A 161 14.74 8.40 -1.15
C LEU A 161 14.50 9.81 -1.68
N ILE A 162 13.23 10.18 -1.92
CA ILE A 162 12.89 11.55 -2.36
C ILE A 162 13.32 12.58 -1.30
N ILE A 163 13.09 12.32 -0.01
CA ILE A 163 13.54 13.19 1.08
C ILE A 163 15.06 13.37 1.06
N VAL A 164 15.82 12.28 0.93
CA VAL A 164 17.30 12.33 0.86
C VAL A 164 17.76 13.14 -0.35
N LEU A 165 17.15 12.92 -1.52
CA LEU A 165 17.45 13.69 -2.73
C LEU A 165 17.13 15.17 -2.55
N SER A 166 16.04 15.53 -1.86
CA SER A 166 15.71 16.92 -1.54
C SER A 166 16.76 17.57 -0.63
N PHE A 167 17.31 16.84 0.34
CA PHE A 167 18.41 17.37 1.17
C PHE A 167 19.70 17.57 0.37
N ILE A 168 20.01 16.68 -0.58
CA ILE A 168 21.21 16.78 -1.43
C ILE A 168 21.10 17.94 -2.42
N SER A 169 19.91 18.28 -2.91
CA SER A 169 19.73 19.36 -3.88
C SER A 169 20.03 20.77 -3.33
N ILE A 170 19.81 21.00 -2.03
CA ILE A 170 20.01 22.33 -1.40
C ILE A 170 21.48 22.79 -1.41
N PRO A 171 22.48 22.00 -0.96
CA PRO A 171 23.87 22.43 -1.02
C PRO A 171 24.37 22.52 -2.46
N TYR A 172 23.84 21.72 -3.38
CA TYR A 172 24.22 21.76 -4.79
C TYR A 172 23.80 23.07 -5.45
N SER A 173 22.59 23.56 -5.20
CA SER A 173 22.14 24.86 -5.73
C SER A 173 22.95 26.04 -5.20
N ASN A 174 23.33 25.99 -3.91
CA ASN A 174 24.21 26.99 -3.30
C ASN A 174 25.59 27.09 -3.97
N GLN A 175 26.13 25.98 -4.48
CA GLN A 175 27.41 25.99 -5.18
C GLN A 175 27.29 26.65 -6.56
N ILE A 176 26.21 26.37 -7.29
CA ILE A 176 25.94 26.95 -8.61
C ILE A 176 25.79 28.48 -8.53
N GLU A 177 25.10 28.98 -7.49
CA GLU A 177 24.90 30.42 -7.30
C GLU A 177 26.23 31.14 -7.07
N LYS A 178 27.10 30.59 -6.22
CA LYS A 178 28.45 31.13 -5.98
C LYS A 178 29.32 31.15 -7.24
N GLU A 179 29.23 30.14 -8.08
CA GLU A 179 29.97 30.08 -9.34
C GLU A 179 29.50 31.15 -10.33
N LYS A 180 28.19 31.43 -10.39
CA LYS A 180 27.63 32.53 -11.20
C LYS A 180 28.11 33.89 -10.72
N ASP A 181 28.14 34.13 -9.42
CA ASP A 181 28.60 35.40 -8.84
C ASP A 181 30.08 35.66 -9.14
N ASN A 182 30.93 34.62 -9.03
CA ASN A 182 32.36 34.71 -9.34
C ASN A 182 32.58 35.05 -10.82
N ASN A 183 31.92 34.34 -11.74
CA ASN A 183 32.04 34.59 -13.18
C ASN A 183 31.54 36.00 -13.57
N SER A 184 30.49 36.49 -12.92
CA SER A 184 29.97 37.86 -13.11
C SER A 184 30.97 38.93 -12.64
N ALA A 185 31.68 38.67 -11.54
CA ALA A 185 32.74 39.55 -11.03
C ALA A 185 33.94 39.62 -11.99
N GLU A 186 34.40 38.48 -12.52
CA GLU A 186 35.51 38.43 -13.49
C GLU A 186 35.20 39.22 -14.77
N ILE A 187 34.00 39.07 -15.33
CA ILE A 187 33.58 39.79 -16.54
C ILE A 187 33.54 41.32 -16.31
N LYS A 188 33.14 41.76 -15.12
CA LYS A 188 33.14 43.19 -14.77
C LYS A 188 34.56 43.76 -14.65
N CYS A 189 35.51 43.00 -14.12
CA CYS A 189 36.92 43.41 -14.05
C CYS A 189 37.53 43.56 -15.45
N CYS A 190 37.32 42.60 -16.35
CA CYS A 190 37.87 42.69 -17.72
C CYS A 190 37.29 43.82 -18.58
N ARG A 191 36.15 44.42 -18.20
CA ARG A 191 35.56 45.57 -18.94
C ARG A 191 36.06 46.92 -18.41
N ALA A 192 36.71 46.97 -17.26
CA ALA A 192 37.16 48.21 -16.63
C ALA A 192 38.60 48.63 -17.00
N GLU A 193 39.34 47.75 -17.68
CA GLU A 193 40.68 47.98 -18.24
C GLU A 193 40.62 48.40 -19.71
#